data_AF-M2NMS8-F1
#
_entry.id   AF-M2NMS8-F1
#
_cell.length_a   1.000
_cell.length_b   1.000
_cell.length_c   1.000
_cell.angle_alpha   90.00
_cell.angle_beta   90.00
_cell.angle_gamma   90.00
#
_symmetry.space_group_name_H-M   'P 1'
#
loop_
_entity.id
_entity.type
_entity.pdbx_description
1 polymer ?
#
loop_
_entity_poly.entity_id
_entity_poly.type
_entity_poly.pdbx_seq_one_letter_code
_entity_poly.pdbx_strand_id
1 'polypeptide(L)'
;MHNASNVPLPTHEYWIRQAMQTLHENISPCPFEYFGAVVVNHTASSSLGDLVCTGINTVSSTGNPILHGETAALNNCTAILTDPEGHFKLSPAEALLAYRDLTLYTTSEPCPMCASAIRFAGFKECVYATNITARMAHGWPHPNLLCHEVFERVGTLPTRTSLIRNVLTNETDPYLLWQFDQSYPCPDQCERNGSNGHCVPMGSLEYVQELKSEL
;
A
#
# COMPACT_ATOMS: atom_id res chain seq x y z
N MET A 1 7.87 -26.84 -5.74
CA MET A 1 6.53 -27.04 -5.15
C MET A 1 6.15 -25.76 -4.45
N HIS A 2 5.31 -24.94 -5.09
CA HIS A 2 4.74 -23.76 -4.46
C HIS A 2 3.79 -24.26 -3.36
N ASN A 3 4.06 -23.93 -2.11
CA ASN A 3 3.04 -24.11 -1.08
C ASN A 3 1.97 -23.07 -1.42
N ALA A 4 0.85 -23.52 -1.97
CA ALA A 4 -0.27 -22.65 -2.27
C ALA A 4 -0.68 -21.95 -0.97
N SER A 5 -1.03 -20.66 -1.06
CA SER A 5 -1.59 -19.96 0.09
C SER A 5 -2.82 -20.73 0.57
N ASN A 6 -2.87 -21.05 1.85
CA ASN A 6 -4.07 -21.65 2.45
C ASN A 6 -5.14 -20.58 2.76
N VAL A 7 -4.85 -19.31 2.50
CA VAL A 7 -5.77 -18.20 2.71
C VAL A 7 -6.73 -18.11 1.51
N PRO A 8 -8.06 -18.16 1.73
CA PRO A 8 -9.03 -18.06 0.63
C PRO A 8 -9.01 -16.69 -0.06
N LEU A 9 -9.34 -16.65 -1.35
CA LEU A 9 -9.45 -15.40 -2.12
C LEU A 9 -10.35 -14.34 -1.44
N PRO A 10 -11.55 -14.66 -0.91
CA PRO A 10 -12.38 -13.67 -0.21
C PRO A 10 -11.69 -13.01 0.99
N THR A 11 -10.78 -13.73 1.66
CA THR A 11 -9.98 -13.17 2.75
C THR A 11 -8.93 -12.19 2.21
N HIS A 12 -8.30 -12.50 1.08
CA HIS A 12 -7.39 -11.54 0.43
C HIS A 12 -8.12 -10.27 -0.02
N GLU A 13 -9.30 -10.43 -0.63
CA GLU A 13 -10.16 -9.31 -1.03
C GLU A 13 -10.54 -8.44 0.17
N TYR A 14 -10.92 -9.06 1.30
CA TYR A 14 -11.20 -8.34 2.54
C TYR A 14 -10.03 -7.46 2.97
N TRP A 15 -8.81 -8.00 3.02
CA TRP A 15 -7.65 -7.24 3.49
C TRP A 15 -7.16 -6.18 2.51
N ILE A 16 -7.36 -6.37 1.20
CA ILE A 16 -7.16 -5.27 0.23
C ILE A 16 -8.13 -4.13 0.50
N ARG A 17 -9.41 -4.40 0.78
CA ARG A 17 -10.36 -3.35 1.18
C ARG A 17 -9.96 -2.67 2.48
N GLN A 18 -9.38 -3.39 3.46
CA GLN A 18 -8.86 -2.78 4.68
C GLN A 18 -7.65 -1.85 4.41
N ALA A 19 -6.79 -2.18 3.43
CA ALA A 19 -5.72 -1.29 3.00
C ALA A 19 -6.25 0.00 2.36
N MET A 20 -7.33 -0.07 1.57
CA MET A 20 -8.03 1.11 1.05
C MET A 20 -8.67 1.91 2.20
N GLN A 21 -9.36 1.24 3.12
CA GLN A 21 -10.02 1.89 4.26
C GLN A 21 -9.04 2.66 5.15
N THR A 22 -7.84 2.10 5.39
CA THR A 22 -6.78 2.78 6.15
C THR A 22 -6.44 4.14 5.54
N LEU A 23 -6.44 4.26 4.20
CA LEU A 23 -6.22 5.53 3.52
C LEU A 23 -7.37 6.50 3.80
N HIS A 24 -8.63 6.08 3.57
CA HIS A 24 -9.81 6.93 3.81
C HIS A 24 -9.87 7.53 5.21
N GLU A 25 -9.40 6.79 6.22
CA GLU A 25 -9.43 7.25 7.62
C GLU A 25 -8.30 8.21 7.99
N ASN A 26 -7.20 8.22 7.24
CA ASN A 26 -5.96 8.87 7.66
C ASN A 26 -5.40 9.91 6.69
N ILE A 27 -5.96 10.04 5.48
CA ILE A 27 -5.54 11.06 4.51
C ILE A 27 -6.73 11.88 4.00
N SER A 28 -6.42 12.94 3.26
CA SER A 28 -7.40 13.74 2.53
C SER A 28 -8.34 12.83 1.72
N PRO A 29 -9.63 13.16 1.54
CA PRO A 29 -10.51 12.44 0.62
C PRO A 29 -9.98 12.43 -0.83
N CYS A 30 -9.07 13.37 -1.17
CA CYS A 30 -8.50 13.56 -2.51
C CYS A 30 -6.97 13.43 -2.50
N PRO A 31 -6.39 12.32 -2.05
CA PRO A 31 -4.95 12.18 -2.05
C PRO A 31 -4.47 12.07 -3.50
N PHE A 32 -3.29 12.63 -3.80
CA PHE A 32 -2.66 12.39 -5.09
C PHE A 32 -2.20 10.94 -5.21
N GLU A 33 -1.69 10.39 -4.11
CA GLU A 33 -1.09 9.06 -4.01
C GLU A 33 -1.94 8.16 -3.10
N TYR A 34 -2.71 7.23 -3.68
CA TYR A 34 -3.58 6.31 -2.94
C TYR A 34 -2.87 4.98 -2.61
N PHE A 35 -1.72 5.06 -1.94
CA PHE A 35 -0.88 3.90 -1.61
C PHE A 35 -0.96 3.53 -0.13
N GLY A 36 -1.59 2.39 0.16
CA GLY A 36 -1.82 1.90 1.51
C GLY A 36 -1.51 0.41 1.61
N ALA A 37 -1.15 -0.01 2.81
CA ALA A 37 -0.84 -1.40 3.11
C ALA A 37 -1.30 -1.82 4.51
N VAL A 38 -1.59 -3.10 4.66
CA VAL A 38 -1.87 -3.74 5.96
C VAL A 38 -1.08 -5.03 6.09
N VAL A 39 -0.69 -5.37 7.32
CA VAL A 39 0.04 -6.60 7.64
C VAL A 39 -0.80 -7.45 8.56
N VAL A 40 -0.98 -8.72 8.18
CA VAL A 40 -1.93 -9.63 8.83
C VAL A 40 -1.23 -10.93 9.22
N ASN A 41 -1.56 -11.42 10.42
CA ASN A 41 -1.21 -12.74 10.88
C ASN A 41 -2.35 -13.74 10.61
N HIS A 42 -2.15 -14.65 9.65
CA HIS A 42 -3.12 -15.70 9.31
C HIS A 42 -2.95 -17.00 10.13
N THR A 43 -2.01 -17.02 11.09
CA THR A 43 -1.84 -18.16 12.02
C THR A 43 -2.74 -18.07 13.25
N ALA A 44 -3.36 -16.90 13.46
CA ALA A 44 -4.28 -16.66 14.56
C ALA A 44 -5.60 -17.42 14.37
N SER A 45 -6.38 -17.55 15.45
CA SER A 45 -7.61 -18.36 15.48
C SER A 45 -8.77 -17.78 14.65
N SER A 46 -8.66 -16.53 14.20
CA SER A 46 -9.64 -15.84 13.36
C SER A 46 -9.66 -16.41 11.94
N SER A 47 -10.87 -16.59 11.36
CA SER A 47 -11.01 -17.03 9.96
C SER A 47 -10.47 -16.02 8.93
N LEU A 48 -10.36 -14.75 9.32
CA LEU A 48 -9.76 -13.69 8.50
C LEU A 48 -8.29 -13.46 8.83
N GLY A 49 -7.78 -14.00 9.94
CA GLY A 49 -6.51 -13.57 10.53
C GLY A 49 -6.64 -12.29 11.36
N ASP A 50 -5.53 -11.90 12.00
CA ASP A 50 -5.47 -10.75 12.89
C ASP A 50 -4.60 -9.64 12.29
N LEU A 51 -5.12 -8.41 12.29
CA LEU A 51 -4.36 -7.23 11.86
C LEU A 51 -3.21 -6.96 12.85
N VAL A 52 -1.99 -6.85 12.32
CA VAL A 52 -0.80 -6.52 13.11
C VAL A 52 -0.50 -5.02 13.03
N CYS A 53 -0.47 -4.48 11.83
CA CYS A 53 -0.19 -3.05 11.62
C CYS A 53 -0.73 -2.58 10.27
N THR A 54 -0.78 -1.26 10.11
CA THR A 54 -1.14 -0.58 8.86
C THR A 54 -0.04 0.40 8.45
N GLY A 55 -0.04 0.80 7.17
CA GLY A 55 0.85 1.81 6.64
C GLY A 55 0.19 2.55 5.48
N ILE A 56 0.46 3.85 5.40
CA ILE A 56 0.00 4.72 4.32
C ILE A 56 1.19 5.50 3.78
N ASN A 57 1.15 5.85 2.50
CA ASN A 57 2.14 6.76 1.94
C ASN A 57 2.04 8.13 2.65
N THR A 58 3.18 8.58 3.18
CA THR A 58 3.32 9.84 3.90
C THR A 58 4.49 10.67 3.37
N VAL A 59 4.92 10.44 2.12
CA VAL A 59 6.05 11.15 1.50
C VAL A 59 5.82 12.66 1.54
N SER A 60 4.64 13.12 1.11
CA SER A 60 4.31 14.55 1.05
C SER A 60 4.14 15.19 2.42
N SER A 61 3.58 14.46 3.40
CA SER A 61 3.30 14.99 4.75
C SER A 61 4.52 14.99 5.67
N THR A 62 5.47 14.06 5.45
CA THR A 62 6.67 13.92 6.29
C THR A 62 7.95 14.43 5.64
N GLY A 63 7.95 14.59 4.31
CA GLY A 63 9.16 14.88 3.53
C GLY A 63 10.13 13.71 3.42
N ASN A 64 9.76 12.52 3.90
CA ASN A 64 10.61 11.33 3.83
C ASN A 64 10.28 10.53 2.55
N PRO A 65 11.20 10.47 1.56
CA PRO A 65 10.92 9.88 0.25
C PRO A 65 10.78 8.36 0.28
N ILE A 66 11.12 7.69 1.39
CA ILE A 66 11.01 6.24 1.48
C ILE A 66 9.76 5.77 2.23
N LEU A 67 8.89 6.66 2.74
CA LEU A 67 7.68 6.29 3.49
C LEU A 67 6.47 6.07 2.57
N HIS A 68 6.59 5.09 1.69
CA HIS A 68 5.48 4.52 0.93
C HIS A 68 4.60 3.64 1.83
N GLY A 69 3.42 3.21 1.37
CA GLY A 69 2.51 2.40 2.18
C GLY A 69 3.17 1.15 2.77
N GLU A 70 3.97 0.44 1.98
CA GLU A 70 4.62 -0.82 2.38
C GLU A 70 5.75 -0.63 3.39
N THR A 71 6.59 0.39 3.20
CA THR A 71 7.70 0.71 4.10
C THR A 71 7.23 1.41 5.36
N ALA A 72 6.18 2.24 5.27
CA ALA A 72 5.49 2.77 6.43
C ALA A 72 4.88 1.64 7.27
N ALA A 73 4.24 0.65 6.65
CA ALA A 73 3.73 -0.53 7.35
C ALA A 73 4.85 -1.31 8.05
N LEU A 74 6.00 -1.52 7.40
CA LEU A 74 7.17 -2.16 8.02
C LEU A 74 7.67 -1.41 9.26
N ASN A 75 7.76 -0.09 9.20
CA ASN A 75 8.18 0.73 10.34
C ASN A 75 7.15 0.62 11.49
N ASN A 76 5.87 0.74 11.18
CA ASN A 76 4.78 0.65 12.16
C ASN A 76 4.71 -0.74 12.79
N CYS A 77 4.82 -1.81 12.00
CA CYS A 77 4.89 -3.18 12.49
C CYS A 77 6.07 -3.38 13.43
N THR A 78 7.24 -2.86 13.08
CA THR A 78 8.43 -2.99 13.94
C THR A 78 8.20 -2.31 15.29
N ALA A 79 7.63 -1.10 15.30
CA ALA A 79 7.27 -0.40 16.53
C ALA A 79 6.26 -1.21 17.38
N ILE A 80 5.18 -1.70 16.76
CA ILE A 80 4.13 -2.48 17.45
C ILE A 80 4.64 -3.81 18.00
N LEU A 81 5.42 -4.55 17.20
CA LEU A 81 5.91 -5.88 17.57
C LEU A 81 6.92 -5.82 18.71
N THR A 82 7.73 -4.75 18.77
CA THR A 82 8.83 -4.61 19.73
C THR A 82 8.52 -3.69 20.92
N ASP A 83 7.33 -3.08 20.95
CA ASP A 83 6.92 -2.20 22.04
C ASP A 83 6.97 -2.97 23.39
N PRO A 84 7.80 -2.55 24.37
CA PRO A 84 7.92 -3.21 25.67
C PRO A 84 6.61 -3.17 26.48
N GLU A 85 5.76 -2.19 26.23
CA GLU A 85 4.45 -2.04 26.88
C GLU A 85 3.31 -2.60 26.01
N GLY A 86 3.61 -2.96 24.76
CA GLY A 86 2.63 -3.42 23.77
C GLY A 86 2.15 -4.86 23.98
N HIS A 87 1.32 -5.35 23.05
CA HIS A 87 0.78 -6.70 23.16
C HIS A 87 1.85 -7.79 22.90
N PHE A 88 2.72 -7.56 21.91
CA PHE A 88 3.64 -8.58 21.41
C PHE A 88 4.96 -8.67 22.18
N LYS A 89 5.56 -7.51 22.53
CA LYS A 89 6.78 -7.39 23.35
C LYS A 89 7.96 -8.25 22.86
N LEU A 90 8.08 -8.42 21.55
CA LEU A 90 9.10 -9.26 20.95
C LEU A 90 10.46 -8.58 21.06
N SER A 91 11.50 -9.36 21.31
CA SER A 91 12.87 -8.90 21.07
C SER A 91 13.09 -8.58 19.59
N PRO A 92 14.10 -7.78 19.23
CA PRO A 92 14.42 -7.51 17.83
C PRO A 92 14.62 -8.78 16.98
N ALA A 93 15.22 -9.83 17.56
CA ALA A 93 15.41 -11.10 16.88
C ALA A 93 14.08 -11.84 16.62
N GLU A 94 13.18 -11.85 17.60
CA GLU A 94 11.85 -12.47 17.46
C GLU A 94 10.97 -11.69 16.47
N ALA A 95 11.01 -10.35 16.50
CA ALA A 95 10.28 -9.52 15.54
C ALA A 95 10.73 -9.76 14.08
N LEU A 96 12.04 -9.91 13.85
CA LEU A 96 12.57 -10.29 12.53
C LEU A 96 12.10 -11.68 12.07
N LEU A 97 11.91 -12.62 13.00
CA LEU A 97 11.38 -13.94 12.68
C LEU A 97 9.87 -13.92 12.42
N ALA A 98 9.12 -13.06 13.12
CA ALA A 98 7.67 -12.98 13.03
C ALA A 98 7.17 -12.73 11.60
N TYR A 99 7.88 -11.89 10.82
CA TYR A 99 7.52 -11.60 9.42
C TYR A 99 7.34 -12.86 8.55
N ARG A 100 8.01 -13.97 8.88
CA ARG A 100 7.92 -15.24 8.14
C ARG A 100 6.53 -15.89 8.18
N ASP A 101 5.68 -15.45 9.11
CA ASP A 101 4.30 -15.91 9.24
C ASP A 101 3.27 -14.84 8.81
N LEU A 102 3.74 -13.62 8.52
CA LEU A 102 2.89 -12.49 8.18
C LEU A 102 2.67 -12.36 6.67
N THR A 103 1.50 -11.86 6.31
CA THR A 103 1.14 -11.48 4.94
C THR A 103 1.02 -9.96 4.85
N LEU A 104 1.69 -9.37 3.86
CA LEU A 104 1.50 -7.96 3.49
C LEU A 104 0.45 -7.86 2.39
N TYR A 105 -0.53 -6.98 2.57
CA TYR A 105 -1.51 -6.58 1.57
C TYR A 105 -1.27 -5.13 1.19
N THR A 106 -1.22 -4.79 -0.09
CA THR A 106 -1.00 -3.42 -0.57
C THR A 106 -1.92 -3.06 -1.73
N THR A 107 -2.39 -1.81 -1.77
CA THR A 107 -3.32 -1.32 -2.82
C THR A 107 -2.69 -1.31 -4.22
N SER A 108 -1.36 -1.37 -4.32
CA SER A 108 -0.69 -1.40 -5.62
C SER A 108 0.57 -2.27 -5.61
N GLU A 109 0.96 -2.77 -6.79
CA GLU A 109 2.20 -3.49 -6.99
C GLU A 109 3.38 -2.71 -6.39
N PRO A 110 4.17 -3.35 -5.49
CA PRO A 110 5.30 -2.70 -4.86
C PRO A 110 6.33 -2.19 -5.86
N CYS A 111 6.80 -0.95 -5.65
CA CYS A 111 7.94 -0.42 -6.39
C CYS A 111 9.21 -1.21 -6.09
N PRO A 112 10.30 -1.10 -6.89
CA PRO A 112 11.53 -1.84 -6.64
C PRO A 112 12.12 -1.69 -5.23
N MET A 113 12.00 -0.50 -4.63
CA MET A 113 12.40 -0.25 -3.25
C MET A 113 11.55 -1.07 -2.27
N CYS A 114 10.22 -0.97 -2.37
CA CYS A 114 9.29 -1.67 -1.49
C CYS A 114 9.39 -3.19 -1.68
N ALA A 115 9.48 -3.65 -2.94
CA ALA A 115 9.69 -5.05 -3.27
C ALA A 115 10.95 -5.62 -2.61
N SER A 116 12.06 -4.86 -2.65
CA SER A 116 13.30 -5.23 -1.96
C SER A 116 13.09 -5.26 -0.44
N ALA A 117 12.49 -4.22 0.14
CA ALA A 117 12.23 -4.14 1.57
C ALA A 117 11.38 -5.32 2.08
N ILE A 118 10.33 -5.70 1.34
CA ILE A 118 9.46 -6.85 1.63
C ILE A 118 10.27 -8.15 1.66
N ARG A 119 11.19 -8.32 0.70
CA ARG A 119 12.06 -9.49 0.62
C ARG A 119 13.09 -9.54 1.75
N PHE A 120 13.66 -8.39 2.13
CA PHE A 120 14.56 -8.29 3.28
C PHE A 120 13.85 -8.57 4.61
N ALA A 121 12.64 -8.07 4.79
CA ALA A 121 11.82 -8.36 5.96
C ALA A 121 11.44 -9.84 6.04
N GLY A 122 11.30 -10.51 4.90
CA GLY A 122 11.08 -11.95 4.83
C GLY A 122 9.63 -12.34 5.07
N PHE A 123 8.68 -11.51 4.62
CA PHE A 123 7.25 -11.83 4.63
C PHE A 123 6.97 -13.20 4.03
N LYS A 124 6.00 -13.92 4.58
CA LYS A 124 5.50 -15.17 4.00
C LYS A 124 4.91 -14.94 2.62
N GLU A 125 4.07 -13.91 2.53
CA GLU A 125 3.24 -13.62 1.37
C GLU A 125 3.13 -12.10 1.17
N CYS A 126 3.13 -11.68 -0.08
CA CYS A 126 2.84 -10.31 -0.49
C CYS A 126 1.71 -10.37 -1.51
N VAL A 127 0.60 -9.70 -1.19
CA VAL A 127 -0.62 -9.64 -1.96
C VAL A 127 -0.82 -8.20 -2.41
N TYR A 128 -1.01 -7.98 -3.70
CA TYR A 128 -1.26 -6.64 -4.22
C TYR A 128 -2.42 -6.60 -5.20
N ALA A 129 -3.04 -5.42 -5.26
CA ALA A 129 -4.16 -5.15 -6.16
C ALA A 129 -3.66 -4.61 -7.51
N THR A 130 -3.68 -3.30 -7.73
CA THR A 130 -3.39 -2.67 -9.03
C THR A 130 -1.97 -2.94 -9.51
N ASN A 131 -1.84 -3.45 -10.73
CA ASN A 131 -0.56 -3.69 -11.39
C ASN A 131 0.12 -2.38 -11.82
N ILE A 132 1.45 -2.36 -11.77
CA ILE A 132 2.27 -1.22 -12.16
C ILE A 132 2.17 -0.87 -13.64
N THR A 133 2.01 -1.88 -14.50
CA THR A 133 1.88 -1.72 -15.96
C THR A 133 0.63 -0.93 -16.32
N ALA A 134 -0.48 -1.16 -15.61
CA ALA A 134 -1.69 -0.37 -15.77
C ALA A 134 -1.42 1.11 -15.42
N ARG A 135 -0.81 1.39 -14.26
CA ARG A 135 -0.46 2.78 -13.88
C ARG A 135 0.49 3.46 -14.86
N MET A 136 1.54 2.76 -15.30
CA MET A 136 2.53 3.28 -16.25
C MET A 136 1.89 3.63 -17.59
N ALA A 137 0.93 2.84 -18.08
CA ALA A 137 0.20 3.13 -19.31
C ALA A 137 -0.58 4.46 -19.24
N HIS A 138 -0.94 4.90 -18.04
CA HIS A 138 -1.62 6.17 -17.79
C HIS A 138 -0.67 7.30 -17.34
N GLY A 139 0.65 7.11 -17.40
CA GLY A 139 1.62 8.19 -17.17
C GLY A 139 2.10 8.36 -15.72
N TRP A 140 1.82 7.41 -14.83
CA TRP A 140 2.47 7.37 -13.53
C TRP A 140 3.99 7.21 -13.68
N PRO A 141 4.80 8.05 -13.02
CA PRO A 141 6.25 7.86 -12.98
C PRO A 141 6.58 6.55 -12.25
N HIS A 142 7.17 5.60 -12.97
CA HIS A 142 7.65 4.36 -12.36
C HIS A 142 8.92 3.85 -13.06
N PRO A 143 9.93 3.38 -12.31
CA PRO A 143 11.04 2.65 -12.91
C PRO A 143 10.53 1.42 -13.66
N ASN A 144 11.03 1.16 -14.87
CA ASN A 144 10.65 -0.02 -15.65
C ASN A 144 11.30 -1.31 -15.09
N LEU A 145 10.89 -1.71 -13.89
CA LEU A 145 11.34 -2.90 -13.17
C LEU A 145 10.19 -3.40 -12.29
N LEU A 146 9.66 -4.58 -12.61
CA LEU A 146 8.45 -5.10 -11.97
C LEU A 146 8.76 -5.70 -10.58
N CYS A 147 7.74 -5.81 -9.72
CA CYS A 147 7.92 -6.36 -8.38
C CYS A 147 8.43 -7.81 -8.42
N HIS A 148 7.84 -8.63 -9.29
CA HIS A 148 8.24 -10.03 -9.41
C HIS A 148 9.68 -10.22 -9.92
N GLU A 149 10.13 -9.32 -10.79
CA GLU A 149 11.49 -9.29 -11.29
C GLU A 149 12.51 -9.02 -10.19
N VAL A 150 12.16 -8.17 -9.22
CA VAL A 150 12.96 -7.96 -8.01
C VAL A 150 12.97 -9.22 -7.16
N PHE A 151 11.80 -9.82 -6.91
CA PHE A 151 11.67 -11.03 -6.09
C PHE A 151 12.49 -12.20 -6.65
N GLU A 152 12.51 -12.37 -7.97
CA GLU A 152 13.31 -13.37 -8.67
C GLU A 152 14.82 -13.10 -8.50
N ARG A 153 15.26 -11.85 -8.71
CA ARG A 153 16.68 -11.46 -8.61
C ARG A 153 17.24 -11.53 -7.17
N VAL A 154 16.40 -11.33 -6.15
CA VAL A 154 16.78 -11.47 -4.73
C VAL A 154 16.41 -12.85 -4.14
N GLY A 155 16.29 -13.86 -5.00
CA GLY A 155 15.96 -15.24 -4.60
C GLY A 155 17.02 -15.96 -3.77
N THR A 156 18.21 -15.37 -3.60
CA THR A 156 19.30 -15.92 -2.76
C THR A 156 19.11 -15.68 -1.27
N LEU A 157 18.18 -14.81 -0.88
CA LEU A 157 17.83 -14.60 0.52
C LEU A 157 17.22 -15.89 1.12
N PRO A 158 17.43 -16.15 2.42
CA PRO A 158 17.02 -17.41 3.05
C PRO A 158 15.51 -17.59 3.14
N THR A 159 14.75 -16.50 3.16
CA THR A 159 13.28 -16.52 3.19
C THR A 159 12.71 -16.62 1.79
N ARG A 160 11.51 -17.18 1.65
CA ARG A 160 10.73 -17.14 0.41
C ARG A 160 9.44 -16.39 0.68
N THR A 161 9.07 -15.51 -0.25
CA THR A 161 7.82 -14.76 -0.20
C THR A 161 6.98 -15.12 -1.41
N SER A 162 5.78 -15.65 -1.20
CA SER A 162 4.81 -15.88 -2.28
C SER A 162 4.22 -14.55 -2.75
N LEU A 163 4.04 -14.40 -4.06
CA LEU A 163 3.39 -13.24 -4.65
C LEU A 163 1.99 -13.60 -5.16
N ILE A 164 0.98 -12.90 -4.67
CA ILE A 164 -0.40 -12.96 -5.17
C ILE A 164 -0.71 -11.61 -5.78
N ARG A 165 -1.15 -11.61 -7.03
CA ARG A 165 -1.20 -10.42 -7.89
C ARG A 165 -2.65 -10.13 -8.28
N ASN A 166 -2.95 -8.87 -8.56
CA ASN A 166 -4.19 -8.44 -9.20
C ASN A 166 -5.46 -8.77 -8.39
N VAL A 167 -5.42 -8.68 -7.07
CA VAL A 167 -6.61 -8.89 -6.21
C VAL A 167 -7.43 -7.60 -6.13
N LEU A 168 -8.72 -7.63 -6.50
CA LEU A 168 -9.62 -6.45 -6.49
C LEU A 168 -9.16 -5.24 -7.33
N THR A 169 -8.53 -5.46 -8.49
CA THR A 169 -8.14 -4.38 -9.40
C THR A 169 -9.32 -3.51 -9.82
N ASN A 170 -10.51 -4.09 -10.00
CA ASN A 170 -11.74 -3.36 -10.32
C ASN A 170 -12.15 -2.33 -9.24
N GLU A 171 -11.78 -2.54 -7.98
CA GLU A 171 -12.07 -1.61 -6.88
C GLU A 171 -10.89 -0.65 -6.64
N THR A 172 -9.64 -1.07 -6.81
CA THR A 172 -8.46 -0.22 -6.52
C THR A 172 -8.03 0.66 -7.68
N ASP A 173 -8.19 0.22 -8.93
CA ASP A 173 -7.74 0.95 -10.12
C ASP A 173 -8.35 2.36 -10.23
N PRO A 174 -9.67 2.57 -9.98
CA PRO A 174 -10.24 3.92 -9.98
C PRO A 174 -9.54 4.85 -8.99
N TYR A 175 -9.09 4.31 -7.84
CA TYR A 175 -8.43 5.09 -6.81
C TYR A 175 -7.00 5.50 -7.18
N LEU A 176 -6.34 4.67 -7.97
CA LEU A 176 -4.96 4.85 -8.36
C LEU A 176 -4.81 5.56 -9.71
N LEU A 177 -5.86 5.65 -10.49
CA LEU A 177 -5.83 6.20 -11.85
C LEU A 177 -6.58 7.54 -12.00
N TRP A 178 -7.42 7.97 -11.05
CA TRP A 178 -8.26 9.18 -11.21
C TRP A 178 -7.49 10.48 -11.55
N GLN A 179 -6.22 10.57 -11.14
CA GLN A 179 -5.38 11.75 -11.40
C GLN A 179 -4.92 11.81 -12.85
N PHE A 180 -4.87 10.65 -13.52
CA PHE A 180 -4.21 10.46 -14.80
C PHE A 180 -5.16 9.99 -15.92
N ASP A 181 -6.30 9.42 -15.56
CA ASP A 181 -7.35 9.03 -16.47
C ASP A 181 -8.67 9.71 -16.08
N GLN A 182 -9.11 10.62 -16.96
CA GLN A 182 -10.29 11.44 -16.73
C GLN A 182 -11.61 10.66 -16.83
N SER A 183 -11.57 9.42 -17.34
CA SER A 183 -12.75 8.54 -17.39
C SER A 183 -13.15 8.02 -16.00
N TYR A 184 -12.21 7.94 -15.06
CA TYR A 184 -12.53 7.63 -13.67
C TYR A 184 -13.02 8.89 -12.94
N PRO A 185 -14.10 8.80 -12.13
CA PRO A 185 -14.58 9.93 -11.37
C PRO A 185 -13.57 10.35 -10.29
N CYS A 186 -13.60 11.62 -9.91
CA CYS A 186 -12.93 12.03 -8.67
C CYS A 186 -13.61 11.39 -7.46
N PRO A 187 -12.89 11.16 -6.35
CA PRO A 187 -13.50 10.62 -5.12
C PRO A 187 -14.57 11.53 -4.55
N ASP A 188 -15.36 11.00 -3.63
CA ASP A 188 -16.28 11.79 -2.84
C ASP A 188 -15.53 12.95 -2.16
N GLN A 189 -16.13 14.14 -2.18
CA GLN A 189 -15.54 15.40 -1.67
C GLN A 189 -14.37 15.95 -2.50
N CYS A 190 -14.16 15.42 -3.71
CA CYS A 190 -13.19 15.91 -4.68
C CYS A 190 -13.87 16.44 -5.94
N GLU A 191 -13.26 17.45 -6.56
CA GLU A 191 -13.67 17.96 -7.86
C GLU A 191 -12.49 17.98 -8.84
N ARG A 192 -12.79 17.86 -10.14
CA ARG A 192 -11.77 17.90 -11.17
C ARG A 192 -11.41 19.36 -11.47
N ASN A 193 -10.16 19.72 -11.26
CA ASN A 193 -9.64 21.02 -11.64
C ASN A 193 -9.56 21.12 -13.17
N GLY A 194 -10.37 22.00 -13.77
CA GLY A 194 -10.42 22.19 -15.22
C GLY A 194 -9.14 22.69 -15.88
N SER A 195 -8.16 23.19 -15.11
CA SER A 195 -6.89 23.72 -15.66
C SER A 195 -5.81 22.66 -15.87
N ASN A 196 -5.74 21.63 -15.01
CA ASN A 196 -4.72 20.58 -15.07
C ASN A 196 -5.30 19.16 -15.12
N GLY A 197 -6.62 19.00 -14.98
CA GLY A 197 -7.31 17.71 -15.02
C GLY A 197 -7.19 16.88 -13.74
N HIS A 198 -6.47 17.35 -12.71
CA HIS A 198 -6.29 16.63 -11.46
C HIS A 198 -7.51 16.76 -10.55
N CYS A 199 -7.79 15.73 -9.76
CA CYS A 199 -8.79 15.76 -8.70
C CYS A 199 -8.21 16.46 -7.47
N VAL A 200 -8.90 17.49 -6.99
CA VAL A 200 -8.54 18.30 -5.82
C VAL A 200 -9.70 18.33 -4.83
N PRO A 201 -9.48 18.60 -3.52
CA PRO A 201 -10.56 18.81 -2.57
C PRO A 201 -11.53 19.89 -3.04
N MET A 202 -12.84 19.65 -2.91
CA MET A 202 -13.86 20.65 -3.23
C MET A 202 -13.60 21.96 -2.47
N GLY A 203 -13.73 23.10 -3.16
CA GLY A 203 -13.50 24.43 -2.57
C GLY A 203 -12.04 24.87 -2.55
N SER A 204 -11.08 24.01 -2.92
CA SER A 204 -9.68 24.41 -3.11
C SER A 204 -9.46 25.34 -4.31
N LEU A 205 -10.42 25.37 -5.25
CA LEU A 205 -10.38 26.25 -6.43
C LEU A 205 -10.78 27.71 -6.10
N GLU A 206 -11.58 27.92 -5.06
CA GLU A 206 -12.03 29.27 -4.62
C GLU A 206 -10.91 30.02 -3.89
N TYR A 207 -10.12 29.33 -3.07
CA TYR A 207 -9.00 29.93 -2.30
C TYR A 207 -7.89 30.51 -3.18
N VAL A 208 -7.63 29.93 -4.36
CA VAL A 208 -6.63 30.44 -5.32
C VAL A 208 -7.12 31.68 -6.05
N GLN A 209 -8.44 31.89 -6.17
CA GLN A 209 -9.01 33.10 -6.75
C GLN A 209 -9.01 34.26 -5.76
N GLU A 210 -9.32 34.02 -4.48
CA GLU A 210 -9.25 35.06 -3.43
C GLU A 210 -7.82 35.59 -3.24
N LEU A 211 -6.80 34.72 -3.18
CA LEU A 211 -5.39 35.12 -3.07
C LEU A 211 -4.87 35.91 -4.29
N LYS A 212 -5.48 35.72 -5.47
CA LYS A 212 -5.15 36.51 -6.68
C LYS A 212 -5.89 37.85 -6.74
N SER A 213 -6.93 38.03 -5.92
CA SER A 213 -7.67 39.29 -5.82
C SER A 213 -7.13 40.25 -4.75
N GLU A 214 -6.26 39.75 -3.87
CA GLU A 214 -5.55 40.53 -2.83
C GLU A 214 -4.11 40.96 -3.22
N LEU A 215 -3.70 40.72 -4.47
CA LEU A 215 -2.43 41.16 -5.08
C LEU A 215 -2.69 42.11 -6.26
#